data_AF-A0A935XLE5-F1
#
_entry.id   AF-A0A935XLE5-F1
#
_cell.length_a   1.000
_cell.length_b   1.000
_cell.length_c   1.000
_cell.angle_alpha   90.00
_cell.angle_beta   90.00
_cell.angle_gamma   90.00
#
_symmetry.space_group_name_H-M   'P 1'
#
loop_
_entity.id
_entity.type
_entity.pdbx_description
1 polymer ?
#
loop_
_entity_poly.entity_id
_entity_poly.type
_entity_poly.pdbx_seq_one_letter_code
_entity_poly.pdbx_strand_id
1 'polypeptide(L)'
;MPPGKPAPRDSTVTADDVTRYVQARLTIDGVRLEPCGVQRTVDAYLLCFRARVPLGVTTLRARNLLLTEVHRDQVNIVQVQGASARRTHVFTASSKSMVLGAR
;
A
#
# COMPACT_ATOMS: atom_id res chain seq x y z
N MET A 1 18.70 -15.76 17.66
CA MET A 1 18.37 -15.22 16.32
C MET A 1 19.24 -13.99 16.12
N PRO A 2 20.16 -13.93 15.15
CA PRO A 2 20.99 -12.75 14.98
C PRO A 2 20.11 -11.56 14.55
N PRO A 3 20.41 -10.32 15.01
CA PRO A 3 19.66 -9.15 14.58
C PRO A 3 19.76 -9.01 13.06
N GLY A 4 18.62 -8.81 12.39
CA GLY A 4 18.57 -8.55 10.97
C GLY A 4 19.46 -7.37 10.60
N LYS A 5 20.19 -7.48 9.49
CA LYS A 5 21.05 -6.41 8.99
C LYS A 5 20.21 -5.13 8.82
N PRO A 6 20.63 -3.96 9.36
CA PRO A 6 19.90 -2.72 9.17
C PRO A 6 19.70 -2.45 7.68
N ALA A 7 18.50 -2.01 7.30
CA ALA A 7 18.25 -1.58 5.93
C ALA A 7 19.24 -0.44 5.58
N PRO A 8 19.83 -0.45 4.37
CA PRO A 8 20.74 0.63 3.96
C PRO A 8 20.07 2.01 4.13
N ARG A 9 20.73 2.91 4.86
CA ARG A 9 20.25 4.28 5.10
C ARG A 9 20.16 5.09 3.80
N ASP A 10 20.95 4.72 2.81
CA ASP A 10 21.10 5.42 1.54
C ASP A 10 20.33 4.70 0.43
N SER A 11 19.02 4.54 0.61
CA SER A 11 18.17 4.30 -0.56
C SER A 11 18.25 5.54 -1.46
N THR A 12 18.93 5.40 -2.60
CA THR A 12 18.97 6.37 -3.71
C THR A 12 17.60 6.53 -4.39
N VAL A 13 16.60 5.75 -3.95
CA VAL A 13 15.24 5.75 -4.50
C VAL A 13 14.50 7.03 -4.07
N THR A 14 14.09 7.79 -5.07
CA THR A 14 13.35 9.04 -4.89
C THR A 14 11.90 8.78 -4.48
N ALA A 15 11.25 9.78 -3.88
CA ALA A 15 9.82 9.68 -3.53
C ALA A 15 8.94 9.44 -4.77
N ASP A 16 9.33 10.00 -5.92
CA ASP A 16 8.63 9.81 -7.19
C ASP A 16 8.75 8.38 -7.71
N ASP A 17 9.95 7.78 -7.58
CA ASP A 17 10.15 6.39 -7.98
C ASP A 17 9.38 5.43 -7.09
N VAL A 18 9.34 5.67 -5.76
CA VAL A 18 8.49 4.87 -4.86
C VAL A 18 7.02 5.04 -5.21
N THR A 19 6.56 6.27 -5.50
CA THR A 19 5.16 6.52 -5.87
C THR A 19 4.78 5.81 -7.16
N ARG A 20 5.64 5.90 -8.20
CA ARG A 20 5.43 5.25 -9.49
C ARG A 20 5.40 3.73 -9.34
N TYR A 21 6.33 3.19 -8.55
CA TYR A 21 6.35 1.77 -8.21
C TYR A 21 5.04 1.34 -7.53
N VAL A 22 4.58 2.10 -6.52
CA VAL A 22 3.36 1.74 -5.80
C VAL A 22 2.13 1.78 -6.70
N GLN A 23 1.95 2.83 -7.50
CA GLN A 23 0.83 2.92 -8.43
C GLN A 23 0.80 1.79 -9.47
N ALA A 24 1.96 1.24 -9.84
CA ALA A 24 2.05 0.13 -10.77
C ALA A 24 1.80 -1.24 -10.14
N ARG A 25 1.75 -1.36 -8.80
CA ARG A 25 1.60 -2.63 -8.07
C ARG A 25 0.44 -2.67 -7.08
N LEU A 26 -0.13 -1.52 -6.75
CA LEU A 26 -1.33 -1.36 -5.95
C LEU A 26 -2.45 -0.81 -6.83
N THR A 27 -3.50 -1.60 -7.03
CA THR A 27 -4.69 -1.19 -7.79
C THR A 27 -5.93 -1.36 -6.94
N ILE A 28 -6.91 -0.48 -7.14
CA ILE A 28 -8.27 -0.62 -6.62
C ILE A 28 -9.21 -0.64 -7.81
N ASP A 29 -10.01 -1.69 -7.94
CA ASP A 29 -10.90 -1.86 -9.07
C ASP A 29 -11.93 -0.73 -9.12
N GLY A 30 -12.06 -0.10 -10.28
CA GLY A 30 -13.01 0.99 -10.51
C GLY A 30 -12.64 2.33 -9.87
N VAL A 31 -11.46 2.47 -9.25
CA VAL A 31 -11.05 3.72 -8.60
C VAL A 31 -9.59 4.06 -8.91
N ARG A 32 -9.34 5.33 -9.25
CA ARG A 32 -7.97 5.84 -9.43
C ARG A 32 -7.38 6.29 -8.10
N LEU A 33 -6.16 5.84 -7.81
CA LEU A 33 -5.37 6.30 -6.67
C LEU A 33 -4.56 7.55 -7.04
N GLU A 34 -4.78 8.63 -6.31
CA GLU A 34 -4.06 9.89 -6.42
C GLU A 34 -3.08 10.02 -5.24
N PRO A 35 -1.78 10.21 -5.47
CA PRO A 35 -0.82 10.38 -4.38
C PRO A 35 -1.09 11.69 -3.65
N CYS A 36 -1.08 11.65 -2.31
CA CYS A 36 -1.29 12.82 -1.46
C CYS A 36 -0.10 13.16 -0.56
N GLY A 37 0.96 12.35 -0.59
CA GLY A 37 2.16 12.60 0.18
C GLY A 37 3.02 11.35 0.31
N VAL A 38 4.32 11.57 0.49
CA VAL A 38 5.29 10.54 0.81
C VAL A 38 6.14 11.05 1.95
N GLN A 39 6.27 10.24 2.99
CA GLN A 39 7.15 10.51 4.11
C GLN A 39 8.14 9.37 4.25
N ARG A 40 9.43 9.70 4.29
CA ARG A 40 10.48 8.73 4.61
C ARG A 40 10.73 8.75 6.11
N THR A 41 10.78 7.57 6.71
CA THR A 41 11.33 7.36 8.06
C THR A 41 12.68 6.68 7.96
N VAL A 42 13.32 6.39 9.09
CA VAL A 42 14.61 5.69 9.11
C VAL A 42 14.52 4.33 8.41
N ASP A 43 13.39 3.63 8.56
CA ASP A 43 13.26 2.23 8.15
C ASP A 43 12.17 1.98 7.09
N ALA A 44 11.38 3.00 6.72
CA ALA A 44 10.23 2.82 5.83
C ALA A 44 9.87 4.06 5.00
N TYR A 45 9.06 3.83 3.97
CA TYR A 45 8.31 4.89 3.29
C TYR A 45 6.84 4.77 3.68
N LEU A 46 6.26 5.85 4.20
CA LEU A 46 4.82 6.01 4.36
C LEU A 46 4.28 6.73 3.13
N LEU A 47 3.39 6.08 2.39
CA LEU A 47 2.76 6.64 1.21
C LEU A 47 1.28 6.90 1.48
N CYS A 48 0.85 8.12 1.13
CA CYS A 48 -0.53 8.56 1.19
C CYS A 48 -1.12 8.47 -0.22
N PHE A 49 -2.25 7.77 -0.35
CA PHE A 49 -3.10 7.82 -1.54
C PHE A 49 -4.53 8.19 -1.18
N ARG A 50 -5.15 9.01 -2.02
CA ARG A 50 -6.57 9.36 -1.98
C ARG A 50 -7.28 8.78 -3.20
N ALA A 51 -8.56 8.52 -3.04
CA ALA A 51 -9.38 7.93 -4.08
C ALA A 51 -10.80 8.48 -3.93
N ARG A 52 -11.43 8.85 -5.04
CA ARG A 52 -12.86 9.20 -5.07
C ARG A 52 -13.65 7.92 -5.31
N VAL A 53 -14.44 7.53 -4.32
CA VAL A 53 -15.30 6.36 -4.41
C VAL A 53 -16.67 6.77 -4.92
N PRO A 54 -17.20 6.17 -5.99
CA PRO A 54 -18.54 6.48 -6.49
C PRO A 54 -19.62 6.25 -5.42
N LEU A 55 -20.66 7.08 -5.43
CA LEU A 55 -21.81 6.93 -4.53
C LEU A 55 -22.45 5.55 -4.67
N GLY A 56 -22.85 4.95 -3.55
CA GLY A 56 -23.47 3.62 -3.52
C GLY A 56 -22.49 2.45 -3.47
N VAL A 57 -21.20 2.66 -3.78
CA VAL A 57 -20.18 1.61 -3.64
C VAL A 57 -19.91 1.33 -2.16
N THR A 58 -20.13 0.09 -1.74
CA THR A 58 -19.94 -0.35 -0.34
C THR A 58 -18.66 -1.14 -0.13
N THR A 59 -18.13 -1.71 -1.19
CA THR A 59 -16.93 -2.55 -1.19
C THR A 59 -16.05 -2.21 -2.38
N LEU A 60 -14.74 -2.30 -2.18
CA LEU A 60 -13.73 -2.08 -3.20
C LEU A 60 -12.83 -3.30 -3.25
N ARG A 61 -12.49 -3.79 -4.45
CA ARG A 61 -11.50 -4.85 -4.58
C ARG A 61 -10.14 -4.21 -4.77
N ALA A 62 -9.24 -4.46 -3.83
CA ALA A 62 -7.84 -4.08 -3.95
C ALA A 62 -6.99 -5.26 -4.39
N ARG A 63 -5.99 -4.98 -5.21
CA ARG A 63 -4.90 -5.89 -5.52
C ARG A 63 -3.59 -5.20 -5.14
N ASN A 64 -2.83 -5.84 -4.27
CA ASN A 64 -1.54 -5.35 -3.80
C ASN A 64 -0.48 -6.42 -4.07
N LEU A 65 0.44 -6.07 -4.96
CA LEU A 65 1.56 -6.93 -5.35
C LEU A 65 2.89 -6.45 -4.78
N LEU A 66 2.92 -5.34 -4.02
CA LEU A 66 4.14 -4.66 -3.60
C LEU A 66 5.14 -5.62 -2.97
N LEU A 67 6.31 -5.76 -3.59
CA LEU A 67 7.45 -6.54 -3.12
C LEU A 67 7.16 -8.05 -2.97
N THR A 68 5.92 -8.50 -3.18
CA THR A 68 5.52 -9.91 -3.16
C THR A 68 5.96 -10.66 -4.42
N GLU A 69 6.42 -9.94 -5.44
CA GLU A 69 7.08 -10.47 -6.63
C GLU A 69 8.55 -10.81 -6.38
N VAL A 70 9.17 -10.21 -5.35
CA VAL A 70 10.60 -10.40 -5.03
C VAL A 70 10.77 -11.21 -3.73
N HIS A 71 9.92 -10.98 -2.74
CA HIS A 71 10.04 -11.53 -1.38
C HIS A 71 8.77 -12.30 -1.01
N ARG A 72 8.90 -13.61 -0.79
CA ARG A 72 7.75 -14.48 -0.47
C ARG A 72 7.18 -14.26 0.94
N ASP A 73 8.02 -13.79 1.86
CA ASP A 73 7.70 -13.50 3.26
C ASP A 73 7.25 -12.05 3.48
N GLN A 74 7.18 -11.24 2.41
CA GLN A 74 6.73 -9.87 2.50
C GLN A 74 5.29 -9.75 3.02
N VAL A 75 5.12 -8.81 3.95
CA VAL A 75 3.82 -8.38 4.45
C VAL A 75 3.62 -6.90 4.09
N ASN A 76 2.48 -6.57 3.50
CA ASN A 76 2.09 -5.18 3.23
C ASN A 76 0.88 -4.80 4.09
N ILE A 77 1.04 -3.76 4.90
CA ILE A 77 -0.03 -3.22 5.75
C ILE A 77 -0.66 -2.04 5.03
N VAL A 78 -1.95 -2.15 4.73
CA VAL A 78 -2.73 -1.08 4.09
C VAL A 78 -3.79 -0.61 5.09
N GLN A 79 -3.81 0.68 5.37
CA GLN A 79 -4.84 1.28 6.20
C GLN A 79 -5.79 2.09 5.34
N VAL A 80 -7.08 1.77 5.43
CA VAL A 80 -8.15 2.44 4.69
C VAL A 80 -8.91 3.30 5.68
N GLN A 81 -8.95 4.59 5.42
CA GLN A 81 -9.76 5.55 6.15
C GLN A 81 -11.01 5.87 5.33
N GLY A 82 -12.16 5.33 5.74
CA GLY A 82 -13.48 5.67 5.21
C GLY A 82 -14.12 6.82 5.98
N ALA A 83 -15.37 7.14 5.63
CA ALA A 83 -16.13 8.23 6.26
C ALA A 83 -16.44 7.95 7.74
N SER A 84 -16.63 6.68 8.10
CA SER A 84 -17.05 6.28 9.46
C SER A 84 -16.06 5.40 10.20
N ALA A 85 -15.04 4.85 9.52
CA ALA A 85 -14.15 3.86 10.11
C ALA A 85 -12.73 3.90 9.51
N ARG A 86 -11.75 3.53 10.34
CA ARG A 86 -10.40 3.16 9.91
C ARG A 86 -10.26 1.65 9.97
N ARG A 87 -9.79 1.03 8.91
CA ARG A 87 -9.56 -0.42 8.84
C ARG A 87 -8.14 -0.72 8.41
N THR A 88 -7.52 -1.71 9.04
CA THR A 88 -6.18 -2.18 8.69
C THR A 88 -6.30 -3.52 7.99
N HIS A 89 -5.67 -3.63 6.82
CA HIS A 89 -5.65 -4.82 5.99
C HIS A 89 -4.21 -5.29 5.82
N VAL A 90 -4.01 -6.61 5.85
CA VAL A 90 -2.71 -7.24 5.72
C VAL A 90 -2.69 -8.09 4.46
N PHE A 91 -1.83 -7.72 3.51
CA PHE A 91 -1.60 -8.45 2.28
C PHE A 91 -0.30 -9.25 2.39
N THR A 92 -0.35 -10.50 1.96
CA THR A 92 0.80 -11.40 1.85
C THR A 92 0.90 -11.95 0.43
N ALA A 93 1.96 -12.73 0.14
CA ALA A 93 2.08 -13.40 -1.14
C ALA A 93 0.89 -14.35 -1.47
N SER A 94 0.18 -14.88 -0.47
CA SER A 94 -1.01 -15.72 -0.66
C SER A 94 -2.33 -14.93 -0.71
N SER A 95 -2.35 -13.67 -0.25
CA SER A 95 -3.55 -12.82 -0.19
C SER A 95 -3.39 -11.51 -0.96
N LYS A 96 -2.93 -11.60 -2.21
CA LYS A 96 -2.65 -10.46 -3.10
C LYS A 96 -3.88 -9.63 -3.48
N SER A 97 -5.09 -10.14 -3.27
CA SER A 97 -6.34 -9.43 -3.52
C SER A 97 -7.27 -9.55 -2.32
N MET A 98 -7.90 -8.43 -1.95
CA MET A 98 -8.80 -8.36 -0.80
C MET A 98 -9.95 -7.39 -1.07
N VAL A 99 -11.11 -7.67 -0.49
CA VAL A 99 -12.22 -6.73 -0.45
C VAL A 99 -12.02 -5.76 0.72
N LEU A 100 -11.97 -4.47 0.39
CA LEU A 100 -11.91 -3.35 1.32
C LEU A 100 -13.33 -2.81 1.55
N GLY A 101 -13.64 -2.41 2.79
CA GLY A 101 -14.86 -1.67 3.08
C GLY A 101 -14.73 -0.22 2.62
N ALA A 102 -15.72 0.29 1.90
CA ALA A 102 -15.73 1.67 1.38
C ALA A 102 -16.46 2.68 2.28
N ARG A 103 -17.09 2.22 3.37
CA ARG A 103 -17.88 3.01 4.33
C ARG A 103 -17.19 3.14 5.68
#